data_AF-A0A931C2I4-F1
#
_entry.id   AF-A0A931C2I4-F1
#
_cell.length_a   1.000
_cell.length_b   1.000
_cell.length_c   1.000
_cell.angle_alpha   90.00
_cell.angle_beta   90.00
_cell.angle_gamma   90.00
#
_symmetry.space_group_name_H-M   'P 1'
#
loop_
_entity.id
_entity.type
_entity.pdbx_description
1 polymer ?
#
loop_
_entity_poly.entity_id
_entity_poly.type
_entity_poly.pdbx_seq_one_letter_code
_entity_poly.pdbx_strand_id
1 'polypeptide(L)' 'MTAPDERADHVPDRPSWRCRACGDPWPCDPARERLAAELSRVDLAVLMWDHLEEAARDMPKAPASELFDRFLRWTN' A
#
# COMPACT_ATOMS: atom_id res chain seq x y z
N MET A 1 19.28 18.32 16.73
CA MET A 1 19.43 17.79 15.36
C MET A 1 18.94 16.35 15.39
N THR A 2 17.63 16.16 15.35
CA THR A 2 17.02 14.82 15.42
C THR A 2 17.05 14.26 14.01
N ALA A 3 17.60 13.05 13.84
CA ALA A 3 17.61 12.34 12.56
C ALA A 3 16.18 12.27 11.99
N PRO A 4 15.98 12.40 10.66
CA PRO A 4 14.67 12.09 10.10
C PRO A 4 14.37 10.63 10.43
N ASP A 5 13.20 10.40 11.02
CA ASP A 5 12.73 9.11 11.53
C ASP A 5 12.99 7.99 10.51
N GLU A 6 13.94 7.09 10.83
CA GLU A 6 14.32 5.94 10.00
C GLU A 6 13.19 4.89 9.91
N ARG A 7 12.05 5.15 10.56
CA ARG A 7 10.76 4.48 10.43
C ARG A 7 9.69 5.47 9.98
N ALA A 8 9.98 6.32 8.99
CA ALA A 8 8.90 6.92 8.22
C ALA A 8 7.95 5.77 7.86
N ASP A 9 6.77 5.70 8.48
CA ASP A 9 5.91 4.54 8.34
C ASP A 9 5.71 4.33 6.84
N HIS A 10 5.93 3.10 6.35
CA HIS A 10 5.74 2.80 4.94
C HIS A 10 4.24 2.88 4.61
N VAL A 11 3.74 4.11 4.46
CA VAL A 11 2.34 4.51 4.29
C VAL A 11 2.15 5.11 2.89
N PRO A 12 0.92 5.07 2.36
CA PRO A 12 0.65 5.61 1.03
C PRO A 12 0.70 7.13 1.02
N ASP A 13 1.31 7.68 -0.01
CA ASP A 13 1.28 9.09 -0.37
C ASP A 13 0.27 9.34 -1.49
N ARG A 14 -0.94 9.75 -1.11
CA ARG A 14 -2.02 10.03 -2.06
C ARG A 14 -1.84 11.43 -2.68
N PRO A 15 -2.15 11.61 -3.99
CA PRO A 15 -2.82 10.67 -4.89
C PRO A 15 -1.86 9.80 -5.71
N SER A 16 -0.54 9.91 -5.52
CA SER A 16 0.44 9.14 -6.30
C SER A 16 0.49 7.66 -5.92
N TRP A 17 -0.01 7.34 -4.72
CA TRP A 17 0.09 6.05 -4.07
C TRP A 17 1.54 5.56 -3.93
N ARG A 18 2.53 6.44 -3.97
CA ARG A 18 3.91 6.07 -3.64
C ARG A 18 4.09 5.95 -2.13
N CYS A 19 5.03 5.14 -1.69
CA CYS A 19 5.37 5.03 -0.30
C CYS A 19 6.07 6.32 0.16
N ARG A 20 5.63 6.92 1.27
CA ARG A 20 6.29 8.13 1.81
C ARG A 20 7.73 7.90 2.25
N ALA A 21 8.07 6.66 2.63
CA ALA A 21 9.37 6.31 3.18
C ALA A 21 10.41 6.03 2.08
N CYS A 22 10.07 5.16 1.12
CA CYS A 22 11.01 4.71 0.09
C CYS A 22 10.70 5.23 -1.33
N GLY A 23 9.54 5.85 -1.54
CA GLY A 23 9.12 6.33 -2.85
C GLY A 23 8.58 5.26 -3.80
N ASP A 24 8.74 3.97 -3.52
CA ASP A 24 8.23 2.87 -4.34
C ASP A 24 6.69 2.83 -4.39
N PRO A 25 6.07 2.12 -5.35
CA PRO A 25 4.62 1.90 -5.34
C PRO A 25 4.16 1.28 -4.01
N TRP A 26 3.33 2.00 -3.26
CA TRP A 26 2.70 1.46 -2.05
C TRP A 26 1.53 0.53 -2.40
N PRO A 27 1.36 -0.65 -1.80
CA PRO A 27 2.19 -1.22 -0.74
C PRO A 27 3.54 -1.74 -1.28
N CYS A 28 4.63 -1.19 -0.77
CA CYS A 28 5.99 -1.66 -1.01
C CYS A 28 6.31 -2.86 -0.10
N ASP A 29 7.38 -3.61 -0.36
CA ASP A 29 7.67 -4.86 0.36
C ASP A 29 7.68 -4.69 1.90
N PRO A 30 8.31 -3.65 2.51
CA PRO A 30 8.24 -3.45 3.96
C PRO A 30 6.83 -3.17 4.49
N ALA A 31 5.98 -2.50 3.70
CA ALA A 31 4.58 -2.28 4.08
C ALA A 31 3.80 -3.60 4.05
N ARG A 32 4.03 -4.43 3.03
CA ARG A 32 3.38 -5.73 2.88
C ARG A 32 3.74 -6.66 4.04
N GLU A 33 5.02 -6.76 4.36
CA GLU A 33 5.53 -7.56 5.48
C GLU A 33 4.92 -7.12 6.81
N ARG A 34 4.94 -5.81 7.10
CA ARG A 34 4.34 -5.26 8.33
C ARG A 34 2.84 -5.54 8.40
N LEU A 35 2.09 -5.23 7.34
CA LEU A 35 0.63 -5.43 7.29
C LEU A 35 0.25 -6.92 7.44
N ALA A 36 1.00 -7.82 6.80
CA ALA A 36 0.77 -9.26 6.92
C ALA A 36 1.13 -9.82 8.31
N ALA A 37 2.07 -9.19 9.02
CA ALA A 37 2.43 -9.57 10.39
C ALA A 37 1.41 -9.08 11.43
N GLU A 38 0.76 -7.93 11.18
CA GLU A 38 -0.15 -7.28 12.13
C GLU A 38 -1.62 -7.70 11.98
N LEU A 39 -2.04 -8.10 10.78
CA LEU A 39 -3.45 -8.36 10.45
C LEU A 39 -3.70 -9.83 10.15
N SER A 40 -4.94 -10.29 10.44
CA SER A 40 -5.40 -11.56 9.90
C SER A 40 -5.52 -11.48 8.37
N ARG A 41 -5.48 -12.63 7.69
CA ARG A 41 -5.65 -12.69 6.22
C ARG A 41 -6.94 -12.02 5.75
N VAL A 42 -8.03 -12.15 6.51
CA VAL A 42 -9.32 -11.53 6.16
C VAL A 42 -9.26 -10.02 6.35
N ASP A 43 -8.75 -9.54 7.49
CA ASP A 43 -8.63 -8.10 7.76
C ASP A 43 -7.70 -7.42 6.75
N LEU A 44 -6.61 -8.08 6.39
CA LEU A 44 -5.67 -7.61 5.37
C LEU A 44 -6.35 -7.47 4.00
N ALA A 45 -7.11 -8.47 3.57
CA ALA A 45 -7.82 -8.44 2.29
C ALA A 45 -8.88 -7.34 2.25
N VAL A 46 -9.63 -7.13 3.35
CA VAL A 46 -10.62 -6.05 3.46
C VAL A 46 -9.94 -4.68 3.41
N LEU A 47 -8.88 -4.47 4.20
CA LEU A 47 -8.12 -3.22 4.18
C LEU A 47 -7.54 -2.90 2.79
N MET A 48 -6.99 -3.91 2.11
CA MET A 48 -6.44 -3.72 0.76
C MET A 48 -7.51 -3.48 -0.30
N TRP A 49 -8.73 -4.03 -0.11
CA TRP A 49 -9.86 -3.71 -0.97
C TRP A 49 -10.25 -2.23 -0.86
N ASP A 50 -10.38 -1.71 0.35
CA ASP A 50 -10.71 -0.30 0.58
C ASP A 50 -9.67 0.62 -0.08
N HIS A 51 -8.39 0.32 0.08
CA HIS A 51 -7.32 1.06 -0.58
C HIS A 51 -7.32 0.91 -2.11
N LEU A 52 -7.67 -0.25 -2.65
CA LEU A 52 -7.82 -0.43 -4.09
C LEU A 52 -8.90 0.50 -4.64
N GLU A 53 -10.05 0.60 -3.98
CA GLU A 53 -11.12 1.50 -4.42
C GLU A 53 -10.68 2.97 -4.43
N GLU A 54 -9.97 3.40 -3.40
CA GLU A 54 -9.42 4.75 -3.33
C GLU A 54 -8.36 4.98 -4.41
N ALA A 55 -7.46 4.01 -4.63
CA ALA A 55 -6.43 4.06 -5.65
C ALA A 55 -7.01 4.12 -7.06
N ALA A 56 -8.10 3.40 -7.33
CA ALA A 56 -8.80 3.45 -8.60
C ALA A 56 -9.41 4.84 -8.88
N ARG A 57 -9.88 5.54 -7.84
CA ARG A 57 -10.37 6.92 -7.94
C ARG A 57 -9.22 7.91 -8.17
N ASP A 58 -8.11 7.75 -7.47
CA ASP A 58 -6.95 8.65 -7.55
C ASP A 58 -6.11 8.45 -8.82
N MET A 59 -6.09 7.22 -9.38
CA MET A 59 -5.30 6.84 -10.56
C MET A 59 -6.19 6.27 -11.68
N PRO A 60 -7.10 7.08 -12.28
CA PRO A 60 -8.12 6.58 -13.23
C PRO A 60 -7.56 6.04 -14.55
N LYS A 61 -6.26 6.25 -14.83
CA LYS A 61 -5.57 5.73 -16.01
C LYS A 61 -4.82 4.42 -15.73
N ALA A 62 -4.71 3.99 -14.48
CA ALA A 62 -4.05 2.74 -14.12
C ALA A 62 -4.92 1.56 -14.59
N PRO A 63 -4.32 0.52 -15.24
CA PRO A 63 -5.04 -0.69 -15.58
C PRO A 63 -5.61 -1.38 -14.32
N ALA A 64 -6.84 -1.87 -14.39
CA ALA A 64 -7.46 -2.58 -13.27
C ALA A 64 -6.65 -3.80 -12.81
N SER A 65 -5.98 -4.48 -13.75
CA SER A 65 -5.06 -5.60 -13.44
C SER A 65 -3.86 -5.17 -12.63
N GLU A 66 -3.30 -3.98 -12.90
CA GLU A 66 -2.16 -3.45 -12.13
C GLU A 66 -2.59 -3.15 -10.69
N LEU A 67 -3.77 -2.55 -10.49
CA LEU A 67 -4.31 -2.29 -9.17
C LEU A 67 -4.60 -3.60 -8.41
N PHE A 68 -5.18 -4.60 -9.08
CA PHE A 68 -5.39 -5.92 -8.48
C PHE A 68 -4.08 -6.59 -8.03
N ASP A 69 -3.07 -6.62 -8.91
CA ASP A 69 -1.76 -7.23 -8.61
C ASP A 69 -1.05 -6.52 -7.45
N ARG A 70 -1.25 -5.21 -7.36
CA ARG A 70 -0.63 -4.35 -6.35
C ARG A 70 -1.28 -4.47 -4.97
N PHE A 71 -2.60 -4.47 -4.91
CA PHE A 71 -3.33 -4.44 -3.63
C PHE A 71 -3.79 -5.83 -3.16
N LEU A 72 -4.27 -6.71 -4.05
CA LEU A 72 -4.98 -7.94 -3.65
C LEU A 72 -4.20 -9.24 -3.91
N ARG A 73 -3.34 -9.31 -4.92
CA ARG A 73 -2.68 -10.58 -5.31
C ARG A 73 -1.86 -11.25 -4.21
N TRP A 74 -1.35 -10.47 -3.26
CA TRP A 74 -0.48 -10.96 -2.18
C TRP A 74 -1.20 -11.14 -0.84
N THR A 75 -2.49 -10.84 -0.74
CA THR A 75 -3.26 -10.97 0.52
C THR A 75 -3.83 -12.38 0.74
N ASN A 76 -3.33 -13.37 0.00
CA ASN A 76 -3.79 -14.76 0.03
C ASN A 76 -2.90 -15.65 0.89
#